data_AF-A0A3B0B389-F1
#
_entry.id   AF-A0A3B0B389-F1
#
_cell.length_a   1.000
_cell.length_b   1.000
_cell.length_c   1.000
_cell.angle_alpha   90.00
_cell.angle_beta   90.00
_cell.angle_gamma   90.00
#
_symmetry.space_group_name_H-M   'P 1'
#
loop_
_entity.id
_entity.type
_entity.pdbx_description
1 polymer ?
#
loop_
_entity_poly.entity_id
_entity_poly.type
_entity_poly.pdbx_seq_one_letter_code
_entity_poly.pdbx_strand_id
1 'polypeptide(L)'
;MTDETARALRDAIAAESAAEAHADELKRECLEKIAGELPARAEAIARRLAQEQPDVTKSLGRDGVAQLRVDVSHAATELGEQFVAAIDEIEWPAKTSTFDKISPRHIHAALFGRFFRETGSLAAAIASHGYSFGEKDIKVAILPQELYEEKSFTSVAGALEDLARARAATASARKEDDEATVSDLWGN
;
A
#
# COMPACT_ATOMS: atom_id res chain seq x y z
N MET A 1 -31.82 -24.26 -20.39
CA MET A 1 -31.31 -23.43 -19.27
C MET A 1 -29.89 -22.95 -19.50
N THR A 2 -29.15 -23.49 -20.47
CA THR A 2 -27.78 -23.10 -20.85
C THR A 2 -27.62 -21.63 -21.21
N ASP A 3 -28.60 -21.01 -21.88
CA ASP A 3 -28.53 -19.58 -22.22
C ASP A 3 -28.56 -18.64 -20.99
N GLU A 4 -29.21 -19.07 -19.90
CA GLU A 4 -29.33 -18.29 -18.66
C GLU A 4 -28.05 -18.38 -17.83
N THR A 5 -27.49 -19.57 -17.65
CA THR A 5 -26.22 -19.78 -16.94
C THR A 5 -25.04 -19.15 -17.69
N ALA A 6 -25.02 -19.25 -19.03
CA ALA A 6 -23.98 -18.62 -19.85
C ALA A 6 -24.08 -17.09 -19.82
N ARG A 7 -25.28 -16.55 -19.65
CA ARG A 7 -25.47 -15.10 -19.42
C ARG A 7 -24.97 -14.71 -18.03
N ALA A 8 -25.35 -15.45 -16.98
CA ALA A 8 -24.91 -15.19 -15.62
C ALA A 8 -23.38 -15.23 -15.48
N LEU A 9 -22.71 -16.20 -16.11
CA LEU A 9 -21.25 -16.28 -16.15
C LEU A 9 -20.61 -15.06 -16.82
N ARG A 10 -21.16 -14.61 -17.97
CA ARG A 10 -20.66 -13.41 -18.65
C ARG A 10 -20.81 -12.15 -17.79
N ASP A 11 -21.96 -11.98 -17.14
CA ASP A 11 -22.22 -10.85 -16.26
C ASP A 11 -21.27 -10.86 -15.04
N ALA A 12 -20.99 -12.04 -14.47
CA ALA A 12 -20.04 -12.20 -13.36
C ALA A 12 -18.59 -11.87 -13.77
N ILE A 13 -18.13 -12.34 -14.93
CA ILE A 13 -16.79 -12.02 -15.46
C ILE A 13 -16.64 -10.51 -15.68
N ALA A 14 -17.67 -9.85 -16.22
CA ALA A 14 -17.65 -8.40 -16.41
C ALA A 14 -17.56 -7.65 -15.08
N ALA A 15 -18.30 -8.10 -14.06
CA ALA A 15 -18.25 -7.52 -12.71
C ALA A 15 -16.89 -7.73 -12.04
N GLU A 16 -16.28 -8.90 -12.19
CA GLU A 16 -14.93 -9.18 -11.68
C GLU A 16 -13.89 -8.27 -12.33
N SER A 17 -13.92 -8.13 -13.66
CA SER A 17 -13.00 -7.25 -14.38
C SER A 17 -13.14 -5.78 -13.96
N ALA A 18 -14.39 -5.31 -13.76
CA ALA A 18 -14.64 -3.96 -13.26
C ALA A 18 -14.13 -3.75 -11.82
N ALA A 19 -14.33 -4.74 -10.94
CA ALA A 19 -13.85 -4.68 -9.57
C ALA A 19 -12.32 -4.72 -9.49
N GLU A 20 -11.65 -5.46 -10.39
CA GLU A 20 -10.20 -5.52 -10.48
C GLU A 20 -9.61 -4.17 -10.90
N ALA A 21 -10.14 -3.58 -11.97
CA ALA A 21 -9.72 -2.26 -12.43
C ALA A 21 -9.89 -1.18 -11.35
N HIS A 22 -11.02 -1.21 -10.62
CA HIS A 22 -11.26 -0.26 -9.54
C HIS A 22 -10.33 -0.46 -8.35
N ALA A 23 -10.04 -1.71 -7.98
CA ALA A 23 -9.07 -2.00 -6.93
C ALA A 23 -7.67 -1.52 -7.32
N ASP A 24 -7.26 -1.70 -8.57
CA ASP A 24 -5.96 -1.26 -9.07
C ASP A 24 -5.82 0.26 -9.12
N GLU A 25 -6.88 0.96 -9.52
CA GLU A 25 -6.97 2.42 -9.43
C GLU A 25 -6.77 2.91 -7.99
N LEU A 26 -7.53 2.36 -7.04
CA LEU A 26 -7.44 2.78 -5.64
C LEU A 26 -6.11 2.41 -4.97
N LYS A 27 -5.49 1.27 -5.33
CA LYS A 27 -4.12 0.95 -4.90
C LYS A 27 -3.14 2.04 -5.35
N ARG A 28 -3.22 2.45 -6.62
CA ARG A 28 -2.36 3.50 -7.19
C ARG A 28 -2.59 4.84 -6.49
N GLU A 29 -3.83 5.30 -6.40
CA GLU A 29 -4.18 6.55 -5.72
C GLU A 29 -3.69 6.56 -4.27
N CYS A 30 -3.79 5.41 -3.59
CA CYS A 30 -3.29 5.27 -2.23
C CYS A 30 -1.77 5.48 -2.14
N LEU A 31 -1.00 4.83 -3.00
CA LEU A 31 0.46 4.96 -3.02
C LEU A 31 0.91 6.35 -3.45
N GLU A 32 0.26 6.95 -4.47
CA GLU A 32 0.53 8.32 -4.92
C GLU A 32 0.23 9.33 -3.81
N LYS A 33 -0.85 9.14 -3.06
CA LYS A 33 -1.17 9.98 -1.91
C LYS A 33 -0.11 9.87 -0.82
N ILE A 34 0.34 8.66 -0.48
CA ILE A 34 1.43 8.45 0.47
C ILE A 34 2.67 9.19 -0.02
N ALA A 35 3.07 8.96 -1.28
CA ALA A 35 4.24 9.59 -1.89
C ALA A 35 4.18 11.12 -1.83
N GLY A 36 3.02 11.72 -2.12
CA GLY A 36 2.82 13.16 -2.02
C GLY A 36 2.90 13.72 -0.59
N GLU A 37 2.57 12.92 0.42
CA GLU A 37 2.65 13.31 1.84
C GLU A 37 4.04 13.06 2.47
N LEU A 38 4.88 12.22 1.84
CA LEU A 38 6.18 11.80 2.40
C LEU A 38 7.11 12.96 2.76
N PRO A 39 7.34 13.99 1.91
CA PRO A 39 8.26 15.07 2.26
C PRO A 39 7.85 15.81 3.54
N ALA A 40 6.56 16.06 3.73
CA ALA A 40 6.05 16.73 4.93
C ALA A 40 6.21 15.86 6.18
N ARG A 41 5.95 14.54 6.08
CA ARG A 41 6.13 13.59 7.19
C ARG A 41 7.60 13.42 7.55
N ALA A 42 8.48 13.35 6.55
CA ALA A 42 9.91 13.31 6.71
C ALA A 42 10.46 14.57 7.40
N GLU A 43 9.99 15.76 6.99
CA GLU A 43 10.35 17.01 7.67
C GLU A 43 9.90 16.99 9.13
N ALA A 44 8.70 16.46 9.43
CA ALA A 44 8.23 16.34 10.80
C ALA A 44 9.12 15.41 11.66
N ILE A 45 9.60 14.29 11.10
CA ILE A 45 10.55 13.38 11.75
C ILE A 45 11.88 14.10 12.02
N ALA A 46 12.46 14.75 11.01
CA ALA A 46 13.71 15.51 11.17
C ALA A 46 13.57 16.62 12.21
N ARG A 47 12.44 17.33 12.23
CA ARG A 47 12.14 18.37 13.22
C ARG A 47 12.03 17.80 14.63
N ARG A 48 11.40 16.64 14.81
CA ARG A 48 11.32 15.95 16.11
C ARG A 48 12.73 15.62 16.61
N LEU A 49 13.59 15.06 15.77
CA LEU A 49 14.99 14.78 16.11
C LEU A 49 15.78 16.05 16.43
N ALA A 50 15.56 17.13 15.67
CA ALA A 50 16.18 18.44 15.92
C ALA A 50 15.82 19.03 17.30
N GLN A 51 14.61 18.75 17.79
CA GLN A 51 14.15 19.13 19.13
C GLN A 51 14.74 18.22 20.21
N GLU A 52 14.89 16.92 19.93
CA GLU A 52 15.49 15.94 20.84
C GLU A 52 17.02 16.10 20.97
N GLN A 53 17.69 16.61 19.92
CA GLN A 53 19.14 16.79 19.85
C GLN A 53 19.51 18.25 19.51
N PRO A 54 19.20 19.21 20.40
CA PRO A 54 19.35 20.64 20.10
C PRO A 54 20.80 21.08 19.88
N ASP A 55 21.78 20.38 20.45
CA ASP A 55 23.20 20.73 20.27
C ASP A 55 23.71 20.41 18.87
N VAL A 56 23.21 19.32 18.25
CA VAL A 56 23.42 19.03 16.82
C VAL A 56 22.83 20.15 15.98
N THR A 57 21.57 20.51 16.23
CA THR A 57 20.87 21.60 15.53
C THR A 57 21.61 22.94 15.62
N LYS A 58 22.12 23.30 16.80
CA LYS A 58 22.92 24.52 17.01
C LYS A 58 24.23 24.48 16.22
N SER A 59 24.90 23.33 16.18
CA SER A 59 26.17 23.15 15.46
C SER A 59 26.02 23.29 13.94
N LEU A 60 24.91 22.81 13.38
CA LEU A 60 24.57 22.98 11.95
C LEU A 60 24.30 24.44 11.58
N GLY A 61 23.74 25.22 12.50
CA GLY A 61 23.30 26.58 12.22
C GLY A 61 22.17 26.65 11.17
N ARG A 62 21.86 27.85 10.72
CA ARG A 62 20.74 28.08 9.79
C ARG A 62 20.96 27.40 8.44
N ASP A 63 22.15 27.50 7.88
CA ASP A 63 22.46 26.99 6.55
C ASP A 63 22.52 25.46 6.54
N GLY A 64 23.09 24.84 7.59
CA GLY A 64 23.08 23.38 7.75
C GLY A 64 21.65 22.84 7.91
N VAL A 65 20.78 23.52 8.66
CA VAL A 65 19.36 23.13 8.76
C VAL A 65 18.63 23.31 7.42
N ALA A 66 18.96 24.34 6.64
CA ALA A 66 18.39 24.51 5.31
C ALA A 66 18.79 23.36 4.38
N GLN A 67 20.06 22.95 4.42
CA GLN A 67 20.55 21.82 3.63
C GLN A 67 19.93 20.49 4.08
N LEU A 68 19.83 20.24 5.39
CA LEU A 68 19.11 19.08 5.94
C LEU A 68 17.69 18.96 5.36
N ARG A 69 16.94 20.07 5.32
CA ARG A 69 15.57 20.04 4.79
C ARG A 69 15.53 19.69 3.30
N VAL A 70 16.49 20.17 2.52
CA VAL A 70 16.62 19.81 1.09
C VAL A 70 16.92 18.33 0.95
N ASP A 71 17.90 17.80 1.67
CA ASP A 71 18.33 16.41 1.56
C ASP A 71 17.23 15.45 2.03
N VAL A 72 16.56 15.78 3.14
CA VAL A 72 15.41 15.01 3.66
C VAL A 72 14.24 15.04 2.69
N SER A 73 13.92 16.20 2.10
CA SER A 73 12.86 16.30 1.09
C SER A 73 13.19 15.46 -0.14
N HIS A 74 14.45 15.50 -0.60
CA HIS A 74 14.88 14.73 -1.76
C HIS A 74 14.78 13.22 -1.51
N ALA A 75 15.32 12.73 -0.39
CA ALA A 75 15.22 11.32 -0.01
C ALA A 75 13.77 10.85 0.19
N ALA A 76 12.90 11.72 0.70
CA ALA A 76 11.47 11.43 0.84
C ALA A 76 10.76 11.33 -0.52
N THR A 77 11.13 12.19 -1.49
CA THR A 77 10.61 12.11 -2.86
C THR A 77 11.06 10.81 -3.55
N GLU A 78 12.34 10.46 -3.48
CA GLU A 78 12.85 9.20 -4.03
C GLU A 78 12.16 7.98 -3.40
N LEU A 79 11.94 8.00 -2.08
CA LEU A 79 11.18 6.95 -1.40
C LEU A 79 9.72 6.90 -1.89
N GLY A 80 9.09 8.05 -2.14
CA GLY A 80 7.73 8.11 -2.68
C GLY A 80 7.61 7.51 -4.08
N GLU A 81 8.59 7.77 -4.94
CA GLU A 81 8.66 7.14 -6.26
C GLU A 81 8.78 5.63 -6.15
N GLN A 82 9.58 5.12 -5.19
CA GLN A 82 9.67 3.69 -4.90
C GLN A 82 8.34 3.10 -4.40
N PHE A 83 7.58 3.85 -3.59
CA PHE A 83 6.24 3.44 -3.16
C PHE A 83 5.32 3.19 -4.35
N VAL A 84 5.26 4.15 -5.29
CA VAL A 84 4.39 4.06 -6.46
C VAL A 84 4.86 2.97 -7.42
N ALA A 85 6.17 2.88 -7.68
CA ALA A 85 6.73 1.91 -8.62
C ALA A 85 6.54 0.45 -8.16
N ALA A 86 6.49 0.20 -6.84
CA ALA A 86 6.34 -1.14 -6.29
C ALA A 86 4.88 -1.63 -6.19
N ILE A 87 3.91 -0.96 -6.82
CA ILE A 87 2.48 -1.32 -6.75
C ILE A 87 2.21 -2.80 -7.05
N ASP A 88 2.90 -3.36 -8.05
CA ASP A 88 2.75 -4.75 -8.49
C ASP A 88 3.63 -5.73 -7.69
N GLU A 89 4.59 -5.22 -6.90
CA GLU A 89 5.46 -6.02 -6.03
C GLU A 89 4.90 -6.17 -4.61
N ILE A 90 3.90 -5.36 -4.25
CA ILE A 90 3.23 -5.44 -2.96
C ILE A 90 2.31 -6.67 -2.96
N GLU A 91 2.48 -7.54 -1.97
CA GLU A 91 1.56 -8.63 -1.70
C GLU A 91 0.27 -8.09 -1.06
N TRP A 92 -0.63 -7.60 -1.91
CA TRP A 92 -1.92 -7.07 -1.48
C TRP A 92 -2.76 -8.16 -0.82
N PRO A 93 -3.46 -7.84 0.29
CA PRO A 93 -4.25 -8.85 1.00
C PRO A 93 -5.38 -9.36 0.11
N ALA A 94 -5.57 -10.68 0.13
CA ALA A 94 -6.68 -11.39 -0.50
C ALA A 94 -7.41 -12.22 0.55
N LYS A 95 -8.70 -12.47 0.34
CA LYS A 95 -9.48 -13.36 1.23
C LYS A 95 -9.01 -14.81 1.04
N THR A 96 -8.78 -15.51 2.14
CA THR A 96 -8.47 -16.95 2.13
C THR A 96 -9.71 -17.80 2.44
N SER A 97 -10.70 -17.20 3.11
CA SER A 97 -11.99 -17.80 3.43
C SER A 97 -13.15 -16.80 3.24
N THR A 98 -14.39 -17.31 3.20
CA THR A 98 -15.60 -16.49 3.13
C THR A 98 -15.83 -15.64 4.39
N PHE A 99 -15.28 -16.04 5.53
CA PHE A 99 -15.42 -15.33 6.81
C PHE A 99 -14.34 -14.28 7.05
N ASP A 100 -13.26 -14.30 6.27
CA ASP A 100 -12.20 -13.30 6.38
C ASP A 100 -12.74 -11.93 5.99
N LYS A 101 -12.08 -10.88 6.45
CA LYS A 101 -12.35 -9.50 6.01
C LYS A 101 -11.04 -8.82 5.68
N ILE A 102 -10.99 -8.11 4.57
CA ILE A 102 -9.87 -7.24 4.27
C ILE A 102 -10.07 -5.94 5.06
N SER A 103 -9.08 -5.59 5.89
CA SER A 103 -9.13 -4.41 6.76
C SER A 103 -7.93 -3.51 6.48
N PRO A 104 -7.99 -2.21 6.85
CA PRO A 104 -6.85 -1.31 6.76
C PRO A 104 -5.56 -1.87 7.35
N ARG A 105 -5.65 -2.63 8.44
CA ARG A 105 -4.50 -3.28 9.09
C ARG A 105 -3.79 -4.28 8.19
N HIS A 106 -4.51 -5.00 7.32
CA HIS A 106 -3.91 -5.93 6.38
C HIS A 106 -3.11 -5.21 5.29
N ILE A 107 -3.61 -4.05 4.83
CA ILE A 107 -2.88 -3.20 3.88
C ILE A 107 -1.65 -2.59 4.54
N HIS A 108 -1.80 -2.10 5.77
CA HIS A 108 -0.67 -1.63 6.58
C HIS A 108 0.43 -2.70 6.68
N ALA A 109 0.06 -3.96 6.98
CA ALA A 109 0.99 -5.06 7.09
C ALA A 109 1.70 -5.37 5.76
N ALA A 110 0.98 -5.32 4.63
CA ALA A 110 1.56 -5.52 3.30
C ALA A 110 2.59 -4.42 2.97
N LEU A 111 2.24 -3.15 3.18
CA LEU A 111 3.16 -2.02 2.97
C LEU A 111 4.35 -2.08 3.93
N PHE A 112 4.11 -2.40 5.20
CA PHE A 112 5.19 -2.53 6.17
C PHE A 112 6.16 -3.64 5.75
N GLY A 113 5.65 -4.82 5.36
CA GLY A 113 6.47 -5.93 4.88
C GLY A 113 7.32 -5.55 3.67
N ARG A 114 6.76 -4.77 2.72
CA ARG A 114 7.47 -4.34 1.51
C ARG A 114 8.52 -3.26 1.77
N PHE A 115 8.26 -2.30 2.67
CA PHE A 115 9.08 -1.09 2.82
C PHE A 115 9.90 -1.01 4.10
N PHE A 116 9.86 -2.03 4.97
CA PHE A 116 10.56 -2.00 6.26
C PHE A 116 12.06 -1.75 6.15
N ARG A 117 12.72 -2.13 5.04
CA ARG A 117 14.17 -1.97 4.84
C ARG A 117 14.54 -0.76 3.96
N GLU A 118 13.55 -0.21 3.28
CA GLU A 118 13.66 0.81 2.25
C GLU A 118 13.65 2.22 2.84
N THR A 119 13.16 2.39 4.07
CA THR A 119 13.18 3.67 4.80
C THR A 119 14.58 4.11 5.24
N GLY A 120 15.59 3.25 5.08
CA GLY A 120 16.97 3.53 5.49
C GLY A 120 17.61 4.73 4.78
N SER A 121 17.23 5.04 3.54
CA SER A 121 17.72 6.22 2.82
C SER A 121 17.33 7.53 3.52
N LEU A 122 16.10 7.59 4.02
CA LEU A 122 15.58 8.75 4.76
C LEU A 122 16.32 8.94 6.08
N ALA A 123 16.54 7.85 6.82
CA ALA A 123 17.30 7.88 8.04
C ALA A 123 18.77 8.28 7.78
N ALA A 124 19.37 7.78 6.70
CA ALA A 124 20.72 8.14 6.30
C ALA A 124 20.85 9.63 5.95
N ALA A 125 19.87 10.21 5.25
CA ALA A 125 19.82 11.63 4.93
C ALA A 125 19.74 12.52 6.19
N ILE A 126 19.07 12.06 7.25
CA ILE A 126 19.06 12.79 8.54
C ILE A 126 20.40 12.59 9.28
N ALA A 127 20.93 11.36 9.28
CA ALA A 127 22.16 11.02 9.98
C ALA A 127 23.41 11.67 9.38
N SER A 128 23.43 11.97 8.08
CA SER A 128 24.55 12.68 7.44
C SER A 128 24.77 14.10 7.97
N HIS A 129 23.77 14.66 8.65
CA HIS A 129 23.84 15.96 9.34
C HIS A 129 24.15 15.83 10.84
N GLY A 130 24.60 14.65 11.30
CA GLY A 130 25.07 14.42 12.66
C GLY A 130 23.99 14.02 13.67
N TYR A 131 22.73 13.86 13.25
CA TYR A 131 21.68 13.34 14.12
C TYR A 131 21.83 11.84 14.34
N SER A 132 21.59 11.38 15.56
CA SER A 132 21.56 9.96 15.91
C SER A 132 20.12 9.47 16.11
N PHE A 133 19.88 8.18 15.91
CA PHE A 133 18.60 7.53 16.20
C PHE A 133 18.65 6.67 17.47
N GLY A 134 19.57 7.00 18.38
CA GLY A 134 19.88 6.18 19.56
C GLY A 134 20.57 4.87 19.19
N GLU A 135 20.17 3.78 19.84
CA GLU A 135 20.70 2.42 19.62
C GLU A 135 20.14 1.74 18.35
N LYS A 136 19.25 2.40 17.61
CA LYS A 136 18.62 1.83 16.42
C LYS A 136 19.60 1.81 15.24
N ASP A 137 19.60 0.70 14.50
CA ASP A 137 20.23 0.65 13.18
C ASP A 137 19.51 1.63 12.24
N ILE A 138 20.27 2.44 11.50
CA ILE A 138 19.78 3.42 10.53
C ILE A 138 18.77 2.77 9.56
N LYS A 139 18.97 1.50 9.19
CA LYS A 139 18.08 0.76 8.28
C LYS A 139 16.66 0.56 8.79
N VAL A 140 16.44 0.68 10.10
CA VAL A 140 15.14 0.47 10.75
C VAL A 140 14.78 1.61 11.69
N ALA A 141 15.52 2.71 11.61
CA ALA A 141 15.38 3.83 12.53
C ALA A 141 14.05 4.58 12.35
N ILE A 142 13.56 4.64 11.11
CA ILE A 142 12.26 5.18 10.72
C ILE A 142 11.39 4.01 10.25
N LEU A 143 10.25 3.82 10.89
CA LEU A 143 9.32 2.74 10.51
C LEU A 143 8.36 3.23 9.41
N PRO A 144 7.96 2.37 8.46
CA PRO A 144 6.97 2.74 7.44
C PRO A 144 5.68 3.33 8.02
N GLN A 145 5.25 2.85 9.19
CA GLN A 145 4.05 3.35 9.87
C GLN A 145 4.11 4.82 10.31
N GLU A 146 5.29 5.42 10.36
CA GLU A 146 5.47 6.86 10.62
C GLU A 146 5.25 7.71 9.36
N LEU A 147 5.23 7.05 8.19
CA LEU A 147 5.20 7.68 6.86
C LEU A 147 3.80 7.70 6.23
N TYR A 148 2.81 7.09 6.86
CA TYR A 148 1.43 7.09 6.41
C TYR A 148 0.47 6.82 7.59
N GLU A 149 -0.83 7.01 7.38
CA GLU A 149 -1.85 6.75 8.39
C GLU A 149 -2.74 5.59 7.98
N GLU A 150 -2.90 4.58 8.86
CA GLU A 150 -3.70 3.39 8.54
C GLU A 150 -5.12 3.70 8.07
N LYS A 151 -5.73 4.78 8.57
CA LYS A 151 -7.09 5.19 8.18
C LYS A 151 -7.23 5.50 6.68
N SER A 152 -6.12 5.84 5.99
CA SER A 152 -6.13 6.11 4.55
C SER A 152 -6.41 4.87 3.71
N PHE A 153 -6.29 3.66 4.28
CA PHE A 153 -6.46 2.40 3.57
C PHE A 153 -7.91 1.90 3.50
N THR A 154 -8.86 2.65 4.05
CA THR A 154 -10.27 2.24 4.10
C THR A 154 -10.86 1.97 2.71
N SER A 155 -10.61 2.85 1.74
CA SER A 155 -11.14 2.69 0.38
C SER A 155 -10.53 1.49 -0.34
N VAL A 156 -9.20 1.31 -0.23
CA VAL A 156 -8.49 0.17 -0.82
C VAL A 156 -8.97 -1.15 -0.21
N ALA A 157 -9.16 -1.19 1.11
CA ALA A 157 -9.69 -2.37 1.79
C ALA A 157 -11.08 -2.74 1.28
N GLY A 158 -11.96 -1.73 1.10
CA GLY A 158 -13.28 -1.93 0.50
C GLY A 158 -13.21 -2.48 -0.93
N ALA A 159 -12.37 -1.90 -1.78
CA ALA A 159 -12.23 -2.34 -3.17
C ALA A 159 -11.67 -3.76 -3.30
N LEU A 160 -10.69 -4.13 -2.46
CA LEU A 160 -10.17 -5.50 -2.41
C LEU A 160 -11.23 -6.50 -1.90
N GLU A 161 -12.08 -6.08 -0.96
CA GLU A 161 -13.20 -6.89 -0.48
C GLU A 161 -14.26 -7.07 -1.59
N ASP A 162 -14.51 -6.03 -2.39
CA ASP A 162 -15.42 -6.08 -3.54
C ASP A 162 -14.89 -7.01 -4.64
N LEU A 163 -13.60 -6.89 -4.98
CA LEU A 163 -12.91 -7.79 -5.91
C LEU A 163 -12.98 -9.25 -5.44
N ALA A 164 -12.76 -9.50 -4.14
CA ALA A 164 -12.86 -10.85 -3.61
C ALA A 164 -14.28 -11.43 -3.72
N ARG A 165 -15.33 -10.61 -3.52
CA ARG A 165 -16.72 -11.04 -3.73
C ARG A 165 -17.03 -11.30 -5.20
N ALA A 166 -16.54 -10.46 -6.10
CA ALA A 166 -16.74 -10.64 -7.54
C ALA A 166 -16.07 -11.94 -8.04
N ARG A 167 -14.82 -12.21 -7.62
CA ARG A 167 -14.11 -13.47 -7.89
C ARG A 167 -14.89 -14.70 -7.41
N ALA A 168 -15.45 -14.63 -6.20
CA ALA A 168 -16.27 -15.72 -5.66
C ALA A 168 -17.57 -15.92 -6.47
N ALA A 169 -18.21 -14.84 -6.92
CA ALA A 169 -19.39 -14.89 -7.77
C ALA A 169 -19.08 -15.50 -9.15
N THR A 170 -17.98 -15.11 -9.80
CA THR A 170 -17.53 -15.72 -11.06
C THR A 170 -17.27 -17.21 -10.90
N ALA A 171 -16.61 -17.62 -9.81
CA ALA A 171 -16.36 -19.03 -9.54
C ALA A 171 -17.67 -19.82 -9.37
N SER A 172 -18.67 -19.26 -8.67
CA SER A 172 -19.99 -19.88 -8.54
C SER A 172 -20.73 -19.98 -9.88
N ALA A 173 -20.81 -18.88 -10.63
CA ALA A 173 -21.49 -18.84 -11.92
C ALA A 173 -20.85 -19.79 -12.94
N ARG A 174 -19.52 -19.92 -12.91
CA ARG A 174 -18.80 -20.89 -13.75
C ARG A 174 -19.19 -22.31 -13.40
N LYS A 175 -19.20 -22.65 -12.11
CA LYS A 175 -19.60 -23.97 -11.65
C LYS A 175 -21.05 -24.30 -12.09
N GLU A 176 -21.97 -23.35 -11.95
CA GLU A 176 -23.37 -23.53 -12.37
C GLU A 176 -23.50 -23.71 -13.88
N ASP A 177 -22.76 -22.95 -14.68
CA ASP A 177 -22.73 -23.08 -16.14
C ASP A 177 -22.14 -24.42 -16.60
N ASP A 178 -21.06 -24.87 -15.95
CA ASP A 178 -20.45 -26.18 -16.18
C ASP A 178 -21.43 -27.31 -15.85
N GLU A 179 -22.12 -27.24 -14.70
CA GLU A 179 -23.14 -28.22 -14.27
C GLU A 179 -24.33 -28.26 -15.25
N ALA A 180 -24.85 -27.10 -15.66
CA ALA A 180 -25.94 -27.02 -16.63
C ALA A 180 -25.55 -27.58 -18.00
N THR A 181 -24.33 -27.30 -18.46
CA THR A 181 -23.78 -27.84 -19.71
C THR A 181 -23.68 -29.37 -19.64
N VAL A 182 -23.19 -29.92 -18.52
CA VAL A 182 -23.12 -31.37 -18.33
C VAL A 182 -24.52 -32.00 -18.33
N SER A 183 -25.50 -31.40 -17.66
CA SER A 183 -26.88 -31.91 -17.64
C SER A 183 -27.49 -31.99 -19.04
N ASP A 184 -27.34 -30.92 -19.83
CA ASP A 184 -27.83 -30.82 -21.20
C ASP A 184 -27.21 -31.91 -22.10
N LEU A 185 -25.89 -32.13 -21.99
CA LEU A 185 -25.19 -33.18 -22.73
C LEU A 185 -25.63 -34.61 -22.34
N TRP A 186 -26.10 -34.80 -21.12
CA TRP A 186 -26.61 -36.08 -20.63
C TRP A 186 -28.12 -36.27 -20.86
N GLY A 187 -28.81 -35.29 -21.43
CA GLY A 187 -30.24 -35.35 -21.73
C GLY A 187 -31.14 -35.23 -20.50
N ASN A 188 -30.64 -34.64 -19.41
CA ASN A 188 -31.38 -34.35 -18.17
C ASN A 188 -31.63 -32.86 -18.00
#